data_AF-N2AZ06-F1
#
_entry.id   AF-N2AZ06-F1
#
_cell.length_a   1.000
_cell.length_b   1.000
_cell.length_c   1.000
_cell.angle_alpha   90.00
_cell.angle_beta   90.00
_cell.angle_gamma   90.00
#
_symmetry.space_group_name_H-M   'P 1'
#
loop_
_entity.id
_entity.type
_entity.pdbx_description
1 polymer ?
#
loop_
_entity_poly.entity_id
_entity_poly.type
_entity_poly.pdbx_seq_one_letter_code
_entity_poly.pdbx_strand_id
1 'polypeptide(L)'
;MKYVDKKLVLTDCQVRGTLEQFYKNAANEAGYTETEDIMYDCRKILVAPNIQDTMIGAYQELCPGVSVHDILIHLAISGPKVCEELGMNEVIIQNGFITAKALLYKT
;
A
#
# COMPACT_ATOMS: atom_id res chain seq x y z
N MET A 1 -1.84 -7.30 24.79
CA MET A 1 -2.11 -7.99 23.51
C MET A 1 -0.91 -7.72 22.61
N LYS A 2 -0.13 -8.73 22.22
CA LYS A 2 1.00 -8.53 21.30
C LYS A 2 0.41 -8.35 19.91
N TYR A 3 0.54 -7.16 19.33
CA TYR A 3 0.15 -6.92 17.95
C TYR A 3 1.17 -7.61 17.05
N VAL A 4 0.72 -8.53 16.20
CA VAL A 4 1.56 -9.32 15.30
C VAL A 4 1.37 -8.76 13.90
N ASP A 5 2.47 -8.44 13.23
CA ASP A 5 2.45 -8.03 11.82
C ASP A 5 1.86 -9.16 10.97
N LYS A 6 1.02 -8.81 10.00
CA LYS A 6 0.37 -9.78 9.11
C LYS A 6 1.15 -9.89 7.80
N LYS A 7 1.65 -11.08 7.50
CA LYS A 7 2.24 -11.40 6.20
C LYS A 7 1.16 -11.92 5.26
N LEU A 8 1.11 -11.37 4.05
CA LEU A 8 0.13 -11.68 3.01
C LEU A 8 0.86 -11.95 1.69
N VAL A 9 0.19 -12.64 0.78
CA VAL A 9 0.59 -12.76 -0.63
C VAL A 9 -0.57 -12.24 -1.46
N LEU A 10 -0.35 -11.16 -2.20
CA LEU A 10 -1.36 -10.59 -3.07
C LEU A 10 -1.29 -11.22 -4.48
N THR A 11 -2.40 -11.22 -5.17
CA THR A 11 -2.45 -11.59 -6.60
C THR A 11 -2.03 -10.41 -7.47
N ASP A 12 -1.63 -10.70 -8.71
CA ASP A 12 -1.23 -9.67 -9.68
C ASP A 12 -2.33 -8.62 -9.92
N CYS A 13 -3.61 -9.02 -9.87
CA CYS A 13 -4.73 -8.10 -10.00
C CYS A 13 -4.92 -7.21 -8.76
N GLN A 14 -4.56 -7.69 -7.56
CA GLN A 14 -4.65 -6.92 -6.33
C GLN A 14 -3.53 -5.89 -6.18
N VAL A 15 -2.35 -6.15 -6.76
CA VAL A 15 -1.20 -5.23 -6.69
C VAL A 15 -1.22 -4.13 -7.76
N ARG A 16 -2.01 -4.31 -8.83
CA ARG A 16 -2.11 -3.36 -9.95
C ARG A 16 -3.13 -2.26 -9.66
N GLY A 17 -2.79 -1.03 -10.07
CA GLY A 17 -3.70 0.13 -10.01
C GLY A 17 -3.09 1.30 -9.25
N THR A 18 -3.97 2.15 -8.72
CA THR A 18 -3.58 3.30 -7.87
C THR A 18 -3.18 2.86 -6.46
N LEU A 19 -2.45 3.71 -5.74
CA LEU A 19 -2.12 3.47 -4.31
C LEU A 19 -3.36 3.24 -3.44
N GLU A 20 -4.44 3.98 -3.68
CA GLU A 20 -5.69 3.81 -2.94
C GLU A 20 -6.27 2.40 -3.11
N GLN A 21 -6.37 1.93 -4.37
CA GLN A 21 -6.84 0.58 -4.69
C GLN A 21 -5.92 -0.49 -4.06
N PHE A 22 -4.61 -0.28 -4.14
CA PHE A 22 -3.65 -1.19 -3.53
C PHE A 22 -3.85 -1.31 -2.01
N TYR A 23 -3.96 -0.18 -1.29
CA TYR A 23 -4.14 -0.20 0.16
C TYR A 23 -5.46 -0.83 0.58
N LYS A 24 -6.52 -0.56 -0.18
CA LYS A 24 -7.81 -1.21 0.02
C LYS A 24 -7.73 -2.73 -0.17
N ASN A 25 -7.08 -3.19 -1.23
CA ASN A 25 -6.89 -4.62 -1.49
C ASN A 25 -6.08 -5.29 -0.38
N ALA A 26 -4.98 -4.67 0.06
CA ALA A 26 -4.17 -5.18 1.15
C ALA A 26 -4.90 -5.20 2.49
N ALA A 27 -5.73 -4.19 2.77
CA ALA A 27 -6.59 -4.13 3.95
C ALA A 27 -7.65 -5.25 3.95
N ASN A 28 -8.32 -5.44 2.81
CA ASN A 28 -9.33 -6.49 2.65
C ASN A 28 -8.72 -7.89 2.81
N GLU A 29 -7.56 -8.14 2.20
CA GLU A 29 -6.84 -9.41 2.32
C GLU A 29 -6.38 -9.67 3.77
N ALA A 30 -6.02 -8.61 4.50
CA ALA A 30 -5.71 -8.70 5.92
C ALA A 30 -6.95 -8.91 6.82
N GLY A 31 -8.16 -8.97 6.25
CA GLY A 31 -9.42 -9.17 6.95
C GLY A 31 -9.99 -7.91 7.62
N TYR A 32 -9.60 -6.72 7.16
CA TYR A 32 -10.21 -5.48 7.62
C TYR A 32 -11.44 -5.13 6.77
N THR A 33 -12.46 -4.55 7.41
CA THR A 33 -13.64 -4.01 6.71
C THR A 33 -13.45 -2.51 6.52
N GLU A 34 -13.46 -2.06 5.27
CA GLU A 34 -13.40 -0.63 4.95
C GLU A 34 -14.67 0.08 5.39
N THR A 35 -14.50 1.24 6.03
CA THR A 35 -15.58 2.19 6.34
C THR A 35 -15.14 3.59 5.91
N GLU A 36 -16.06 4.54 5.76
CA GLU A 36 -15.74 5.92 5.35
C GLU A 36 -14.82 6.67 6.35
N ASP A 37 -14.64 6.10 7.54
CA ASP A 37 -13.88 6.66 8.65
C ASP A 37 -12.46 6.08 8.78
N ILE A 38 -11.99 5.26 7.83
CA ILE A 38 -10.61 4.73 7.88
C ILE A 38 -9.64 5.52 7.00
N MET A 39 -8.38 5.53 7.41
CA MET A 39 -7.25 6.01 6.63
C MET A 39 -6.10 5.00 6.69
N TYR A 40 -5.32 4.92 5.62
CA TYR A 40 -4.16 4.06 5.51
C TYR A 40 -2.87 4.82 5.85
N ASP A 41 -2.03 4.26 6.71
CA ASP A 41 -0.66 4.77 6.94
C ASP A 41 0.31 4.00 6.04
N CYS A 42 0.72 4.62 4.93
CA CYS A 42 1.68 4.04 3.97
C CYS A 42 3.02 3.65 4.61
N ARG A 43 3.36 4.19 5.78
CA ARG A 43 4.59 3.87 6.52
C ARG A 43 4.48 2.58 7.33
N LYS A 44 3.29 1.97 7.38
CA LYS A 44 2.96 0.75 8.14
C LYS A 44 2.65 -0.44 7.24
N ILE A 45 3.21 -0.42 6.03
CA ILE A 45 3.12 -1.50 5.05
C ILE A 45 4.47 -1.63 4.33
N LEU A 46 4.95 -2.86 4.21
CA LEU A 46 6.14 -3.21 3.45
C LEU A 46 5.74 -4.10 2.28
N VAL A 47 6.39 -3.92 1.14
CA VAL A 47 6.10 -4.67 -0.09
C VAL A 47 7.36 -5.27 -0.70
N ALA A 48 7.20 -6.37 -1.41
CA ALA A 48 8.26 -6.92 -2.25
C ALA A 48 8.63 -5.97 -3.40
N PRO A 49 9.88 -6.00 -3.89
CA PRO A 49 10.34 -5.12 -4.97
C PRO A 49 9.45 -5.14 -6.22
N ASN A 50 8.99 -6.33 -6.62
CA ASN A 50 8.18 -6.53 -7.83
C ASN A 50 6.80 -5.83 -7.77
N ILE A 51 6.28 -5.59 -6.56
CA ILE A 51 5.03 -4.83 -6.37
C ILE A 51 5.26 -3.37 -6.76
N GLN A 52 6.40 -2.78 -6.39
CA GLN A 52 6.70 -1.40 -6.76
C GLN A 52 6.86 -1.25 -8.27
N ASP A 53 7.53 -2.19 -8.94
CA ASP A 53 7.62 -2.22 -10.40
C ASP A 53 6.23 -2.29 -11.05
N THR A 54 5.35 -3.12 -10.50
CA THR A 54 3.97 -3.26 -10.98
C THR A 54 3.17 -1.96 -10.78
N MET A 55 3.35 -1.28 -9.65
CA MET A 55 2.72 0.04 -9.41
C MET A 55 3.21 1.08 -10.42
N ILE A 56 4.52 1.14 -10.67
CA ILE A 56 5.10 2.07 -11.66
C ILE A 56 4.47 1.82 -13.03
N GLY A 57 4.43 0.55 -13.46
CA GLY A 57 3.78 0.17 -14.72
C GLY A 57 2.31 0.57 -14.79
N ALA A 58 1.55 0.35 -13.70
CA ALA A 58 0.15 0.77 -13.63
C ALA A 58 -0.03 2.28 -13.75
N TYR A 59 0.82 3.08 -13.09
CA TYR A 59 0.76 4.54 -13.22
C TYR A 59 1.13 5.02 -14.63
N GLN A 60 2.08 4.38 -15.30
CA GLN A 60 2.43 4.71 -16.69
C GLN A 60 1.26 4.42 -17.65
N GLU A 61 0.51 3.34 -17.42
CA GLU A 61 -0.67 2.99 -18.23
C GLU A 61 -1.86 3.92 -17.96
N LEU A 62 -2.14 4.23 -16.69
CA LEU A 62 -3.28 5.04 -16.27
C LEU A 62 -3.07 6.53 -16.57
N CYS A 63 -1.81 6.98 -16.55
CA CYS A 63 -1.44 8.38 -16.68
C CYS A 63 -0.31 8.56 -17.72
N PRO A 64 -0.56 8.31 -19.02
CA PRO A 64 0.48 8.28 -20.06
C PRO A 64 1.24 9.60 -20.28
N GLY A 65 0.76 10.71 -19.72
CA GLY A 65 1.44 12.02 -19.76
C GLY A 65 2.32 12.31 -18.54
N VAL A 66 2.36 11.45 -17.53
CA VAL A 66 3.14 11.64 -16.30
C VAL A 66 4.51 11.00 -16.46
N SER A 67 5.56 11.72 -16.05
CA SER A 67 6.92 11.21 -16.15
C SER A 67 7.17 10.12 -15.09
N VAL A 68 8.08 9.18 -15.38
CA VAL A 68 8.52 8.18 -14.38
C VAL A 68 9.07 8.87 -13.12
N HIS A 69 9.74 10.01 -13.27
CA HIS A 69 10.25 10.77 -12.14
C HIS A 69 9.14 11.24 -11.19
N ASP A 70 8.04 11.76 -11.73
CA ASP A 70 6.89 12.20 -10.93
C ASP A 70 6.19 11.03 -10.24
N ILE A 71 6.12 9.87 -10.92
CA ILE A 71 5.61 8.63 -10.32
C ILE A 71 6.48 8.21 -9.14
N LEU A 72 7.81 8.23 -9.30
CA LEU A 72 8.74 7.89 -8.21
C LEU A 72 8.65 8.87 -7.04
N ILE A 73 8.48 10.17 -7.29
CA ILE A 73 8.23 11.17 -6.24
C ILE A 73 6.92 10.84 -5.50
N HIS A 74 5.85 10.54 -6.23
CA HIS A 74 4.56 10.18 -5.64
C HIS A 74 4.68 8.94 -4.76
N LEU A 75 5.32 7.88 -5.25
CA LEU A 75 5.57 6.65 -4.49
C LEU A 75 6.50 6.87 -3.29
N ALA A 76 7.49 7.76 -3.38
CA ALA A 76 8.37 8.08 -2.26
C ALA A 76 7.63 8.80 -1.11
N ILE A 77 6.64 9.63 -1.44
CA ILE A 77 5.86 10.38 -0.45
C ILE A 77 4.73 9.53 0.13
N SER A 78 4.00 8.83 -0.75
CA SER A 78 2.71 8.23 -0.42
C SER A 78 2.67 6.71 -0.59
N GLY A 79 3.69 6.11 -1.19
CA GLY A 79 3.74 4.68 -1.49
C GLY A 79 4.26 3.82 -0.34
N PRO A 80 4.05 2.49 -0.42
CA PRO A 80 4.62 1.56 0.55
C PRO A 80 6.15 1.49 0.43
N LYS A 81 6.82 1.11 1.51
CA LYS A 81 8.28 0.89 1.48
C LYS A 81 8.60 -0.50 0.93
N VAL A 82 9.62 -0.57 0.08
CA VAL A 82 10.14 -1.84 -0.42
C VAL A 82 10.99 -2.53 0.65
N CYS A 83 10.84 -3.85 0.76
CA CYS A 83 11.66 -4.71 1.61
C CYS A 83 12.22 -5.86 0.74
N GLU A 84 13.54 -5.85 0.54
CA GLU A 84 14.26 -6.81 -0.31
C GLU A 84 14.19 -8.27 0.18
N GLU A 85 13.82 -8.48 1.44
CA GLU A 85 13.69 -9.81 2.05
C GLU A 85 12.36 -10.49 1.70
N LEU A 86 11.43 -9.76 1.08
CA LEU A 86 10.11 -10.26 0.71
C LEU A 86 10.14 -10.96 -0.66
N GLY A 87 9.47 -12.12 -0.70
CA GLY A 87 9.26 -12.88 -1.93
C GLY A 87 8.21 -12.27 -2.85
N MET A 88 8.03 -12.86 -4.02
CA MET A 88 7.10 -12.37 -5.05
C MET A 88 5.70 -12.07 -4.49
N ASN A 89 5.23 -10.84 -4.71
CA ASN A 89 3.93 -10.34 -4.25
C ASN A 89 3.69 -10.41 -2.73
N GLU A 90 4.73 -10.62 -1.93
CA GLU A 90 4.59 -10.62 -0.47
C GLU A 90 4.43 -9.19 0.06
N VAL A 91 3.57 -9.06 1.06
CA VAL A 91 3.28 -7.81 1.77
C VAL A 91 3.30 -8.07 3.27
N ILE A 92 3.87 -7.15 4.03
CA ILE A 92 3.73 -7.11 5.50
C ILE A 92 2.88 -5.91 5.88
N ILE A 93 1.72 -6.18 6.49
CA ILE A 93 0.89 -5.18 7.13
C ILE A 93 1.33 -5.05 8.59
N GLN A 94 1.81 -3.87 8.94
CA GLN A 94 2.28 -3.57 10.28
C GLN A 94 1.18 -2.95 11.13
N ASN A 95 1.36 -3.00 12.45
CA ASN A 95 0.45 -2.34 13.36
C ASN A 95 0.32 -0.83 13.08
N GLY A 96 -0.91 -0.32 13.06
CA GLY A 96 -1.24 1.05 12.73
C GLY A 96 -1.40 1.34 11.24
N PHE A 97 -1.41 0.30 10.38
CA PHE A 97 -1.72 0.48 8.95
C PHE A 97 -3.08 1.09 8.70
N ILE A 98 -4.10 0.70 9.49
CA ILE A 98 -5.43 1.30 9.43
C ILE A 98 -5.62 2.15 10.68
N THR A 99 -6.00 3.42 10.46
CA THR A 99 -6.28 4.38 11.53
C THR A 99 -7.66 4.99 11.34
N ALA A 100 -8.31 5.38 12.44
CA ALA A 100 -9.58 6.10 12.37
C ALA A 100 -9.34 7.59 12.04
N LYS A 101 -10.11 8.12 11.11
CA LYS A 101 -10.11 9.52 10.67
C LYS A 101 -10.36 10.50 11.84
N ALA A 102 -11.09 10.07 12.87
CA ALA A 102 -11.48 10.87 14.03
C ALA A 102 -10.34 11.23 15.01
N LEU A 103 -9.10 10.81 14.78
CA LEU A 103 -7.96 11.11 15.67
C LEU A 103 -7.04 12.25 15.19
N LEU A 104 -7.26 12.82 13.99
CA LEU A 104 -6.37 13.87 13.46
C LEU A 104 -6.83 15.32 13.70
N TYR A 105 -8.02 15.57 14.28
CA TYR A 105 -8.54 16.91 14.53
C TYR A 105 -8.55 17.34 16.02
N LYS A 106 -7.75 16.69 16.87
CA LYS A 106 -7.49 17.16 18.24
C LYS A 106 -6.00 17.38 18.46
N THR A 107 -5.44 18.44 17.88
CA THR A 107 -4.37 19.22 18.50
C THR A 107 -4.43 20.65 17.99
#